data_AF-A0AA41NK19-F1
#
_entry.id   AF-A0AA41NK19-F1
#
_cell.length_a   1.000
_cell.length_b   1.000
_cell.length_c   1.000
_cell.angle_alpha   90.00
_cell.angle_beta   90.00
_cell.angle_gamma   90.00
#
_symmetry.space_group_name_H-M   'P 1'
#
loop_
_entity.id
_entity.type
_entity.pdbx_description
1 polymer ?
#
loop_
_entity_poly.entity_id
_entity_poly.type
_entity_poly.pdbx_seq_one_letter_code
_entity_poly.pdbx_strand_id
1 'polypeptide(L)'
;MVSRAANVFEHKICLEDRMLMSSVKDNVGSVKDNVGPGLNIALVNGVSLEFIETGASNMWAGDVNDLLKFIHPLHEGTLVFVASCNDPVTKMNEETRKLFSELSSRNAKEPAFHDNWVFVGV
;
A
#
# COMPACT_ATOMS: atom_id res chain seq x y z
N MET A 1 9.98 -0.03 -5.52
CA MET A 1 9.07 -0.80 -4.64
C MET A 1 9.32 -2.28 -4.83
N VAL A 2 9.29 -3.06 -3.75
CA VAL A 2 9.55 -4.49 -3.78
C VAL A 2 8.41 -5.21 -3.05
N SER A 3 7.70 -6.10 -3.73
CA SER A 3 6.75 -7.06 -3.12
C SER A 3 7.22 -8.46 -3.49
N ARG A 4 7.35 -9.34 -2.49
CA ARG A 4 7.91 -10.68 -2.65
C ARG A 4 7.13 -11.66 -1.78
N ALA A 5 6.67 -12.76 -2.38
CA ALA A 5 5.87 -13.76 -1.69
C ALA A 5 6.73 -14.81 -0.96
N ALA A 6 6.20 -15.24 0.19
CA ALA A 6 6.60 -16.36 1.06
C ALA A 6 7.78 -16.13 2.04
N ASN A 7 7.38 -15.87 3.29
CA ASN A 7 7.98 -16.21 4.59
C ASN A 7 9.32 -15.64 5.08
N VAL A 8 10.18 -15.02 4.27
CA VAL A 8 11.31 -14.25 4.82
C VAL A 8 11.67 -13.13 3.85
N PHE A 9 11.97 -11.94 4.38
CA PHE A 9 12.60 -10.76 3.76
C PHE A 9 11.70 -9.57 3.35
N GLU A 10 11.71 -8.58 4.25
CA GLU A 10 11.67 -7.12 4.06
C GLU A 10 10.73 -6.55 2.98
N HIS A 11 9.53 -6.12 3.41
CA HIS A 11 8.66 -5.28 2.59
C HIS A 11 9.00 -3.81 2.82
N LYS A 12 9.24 -3.06 1.74
CA LYS A 12 9.68 -1.66 1.83
C LYS A 12 9.03 -0.79 0.76
N ILE A 13 8.56 0.40 1.18
CA ILE A 13 8.21 1.50 0.29
C ILE A 13 9.21 2.62 0.55
N CYS A 14 9.86 3.12 -0.50
CA CYS A 14 10.87 4.17 -0.42
C CYS A 14 10.67 5.16 -1.57
N LEU A 15 10.90 6.44 -1.31
CA LEU A 15 10.81 7.54 -2.27
C LEU A 15 11.92 8.56 -1.97
N GLU A 16 12.71 8.94 -2.98
CA GLU A 16 13.82 9.90 -2.84
C GLU A 16 14.77 9.52 -1.68
N ASP A 17 15.21 8.26 -1.65
CA ASP A 17 16.04 7.66 -0.58
C ASP A 17 15.45 7.72 0.84
N ARG A 18 14.21 8.19 0.99
CA ARG A 18 13.46 8.17 2.25
C ARG A 18 12.62 6.92 2.32
N MET A 19 12.77 6.17 3.41
CA MET A 19 11.96 4.99 3.70
C MET A 19 10.61 5.45 4.27
N LEU A 20 9.52 5.09 3.59
CA LEU A 20 8.14 5.42 3.99
C LEU A 20 7.52 4.27 4.79
N MET A 21 7.75 3.03 4.35
CA MET A 21 7.29 1.83 5.05
C MET A 21 8.39 0.78 5.10
N SER A 22 8.50 0.08 6.23
CA SER A 22 9.38 -1.07 6.37
C SER A 22 8.88 -2.08 7.41
N SER A 23 9.07 -3.37 7.10
CA SER A 23 8.92 -4.45 8.07
C SER A 23 10.19 -4.67 8.92
N VAL A 24 11.22 -3.84 8.75
CA VAL A 24 12.51 -3.94 9.45
C VAL A 24 12.65 -2.75 10.37
N LYS A 25 12.97 -3.00 11.63
CA LYS A 25 13.53 -1.96 12.50
C LYS A 25 14.94 -1.69 12.01
N ASP A 26 15.15 -0.60 11.27
CA ASP A 26 16.51 -0.18 10.98
C ASP A 26 17.22 0.20 12.30
N ASN A 27 18.53 -0.02 12.37
CA ASN A 27 19.34 0.34 13.55
C ASN A 27 19.43 1.86 13.79
N VAL A 28 18.76 2.65 12.94
CA VAL A 28 18.71 4.12 12.94
C VAL A 28 17.35 4.63 13.47
N GLY A 29 16.41 3.73 13.80
CA GLY A 29 15.15 4.05 14.50
C GLY A 29 14.21 4.97 13.72
N SER A 30 14.41 5.12 12.41
CA SER A 30 13.75 6.17 11.62
C SER A 30 12.41 5.71 11.04
N VAL A 31 12.24 4.40 10.82
CA VAL A 31 10.95 3.83 10.39
C VAL A 31 10.57 2.70 11.35
N LYS A 32 9.52 2.94 12.14
CA LYS A 32 8.89 1.90 12.96
C LYS A 32 8.25 0.87 12.04
N ASP A 33 8.28 -0.39 12.47
CA ASP A 33 7.53 -1.48 11.86
C ASP A 33 6.07 -1.06 11.64
N ASN A 34 5.77 -0.68 10.39
CA ASN A 34 4.49 -0.10 9.96
C ASN A 34 3.91 -0.88 8.77
N VAL A 35 4.45 -2.07 8.51
CA VAL A 35 3.96 -3.00 7.50
C VAL A 35 3.10 -4.06 8.16
N GLY A 36 1.94 -4.33 7.60
CA GLY A 36 1.04 -5.40 8.01
C GLY A 36 0.78 -6.43 6.91
N PRO A 37 0.12 -7.55 7.25
CA PRO A 37 -0.46 -8.44 6.24
C PRO A 37 -1.53 -7.69 5.43
N GLY A 38 -1.69 -8.02 4.16
CA GLY A 38 -2.65 -7.38 3.26
C GLY A 38 -2.02 -6.30 2.40
N LEU A 39 -2.65 -5.12 2.36
CA LEU A 39 -2.22 -3.98 1.56
C LEU A 39 -1.50 -2.96 2.44
N ASN A 40 -0.30 -2.57 2.03
CA ASN A 40 0.50 -1.53 2.66
C ASN A 40 0.52 -0.33 1.73
N ILE A 41 0.14 0.84 2.24
CA ILE A 41 -0.18 2.01 1.44
C ILE A 41 0.57 3.23 2.00
N ALA A 42 1.23 3.98 1.12
CA ALA A 42 1.82 5.27 1.45
C ALA A 42 1.26 6.36 0.55
N LEU A 43 0.86 7.47 1.17
CA LEU A 43 0.32 8.66 0.53
C LEU A 43 1.40 9.75 0.53
N VAL A 44 1.59 10.39 -0.62
CA VAL A 44 2.62 11.39 -0.83
C VAL A 44 2.06 12.53 -1.68
N ASN A 45 2.40 13.78 -1.37
CA ASN A 45 2.05 14.90 -2.24
C ASN A 45 2.76 14.77 -3.60
N GLY A 46 2.02 14.74 -4.70
CA GLY A 46 2.58 14.49 -6.03
C GLY A 46 3.39 15.65 -6.62
N VAL A 47 3.35 16.83 -5.98
CA VAL A 47 4.15 18.00 -6.39
C VAL A 47 5.37 18.15 -5.50
N SER A 48 5.19 18.20 -4.17
CA SER A 48 6.31 18.40 -3.23
C SER A 48 7.07 17.11 -2.90
N LEU A 49 6.51 15.95 -3.24
CA LEU A 49 6.98 14.62 -2.83
C LEU A 49 7.08 14.47 -1.30
N GLU A 50 6.33 15.27 -0.55
CA GLU A 50 6.27 15.18 0.90
C GLU A 50 5.38 14.04 1.36
N PHE A 51 5.82 13.34 2.40
CA PHE A 51 5.07 12.29 3.06
C PHE A 51 3.77 12.86 3.67
N ILE A 52 2.64 12.20 3.40
CA ILE A 52 1.34 12.54 3.99
C ILE A 52 1.01 11.52 5.08
N GLU A 53 0.82 10.26 4.70
CA GLU A 53 0.38 9.23 5.64
C GLU A 53 0.74 7.82 5.16
N THR A 54 0.88 6.87 6.09
CA THR A 54 1.00 5.43 5.79
C THR A 54 -0.09 4.64 6.49
N GLY A 55 -0.63 3.63 5.81
CA GLY A 55 -1.60 2.71 6.37
C GLY A 55 -1.30 1.26 5.98
N ALA A 56 -1.68 0.33 6.85
CA ALA A 56 -1.68 -1.09 6.55
C ALA A 56 -3.10 -1.63 6.75
N SER A 57 -3.63 -2.34 5.76
CA SER A 57 -4.97 -2.89 5.80
C SER A 57 -4.93 -4.41 5.62
N ASN A 58 -5.39 -5.12 6.66
CA ASN A 58 -5.41 -6.57 6.70
C ASN A 58 -6.55 -7.12 5.83
N MET A 59 -6.21 -7.56 4.62
CA MET A 59 -7.17 -8.09 3.65
C MET A 59 -7.61 -9.53 3.91
N TRP A 60 -7.14 -10.15 5.00
CA TRP A 60 -7.57 -11.49 5.43
C TRP A 60 -8.55 -11.42 6.62
N ALA A 61 -8.12 -10.76 7.71
CA ALA A 61 -8.85 -10.70 8.98
C ALA A 61 -9.39 -9.30 9.34
N GLY A 62 -9.03 -8.26 8.58
CA GLY A 62 -9.47 -6.89 8.81
C GLY A 62 -10.79 -6.55 8.12
N ASP A 63 -11.23 -5.30 8.32
CA ASP A 63 -12.39 -4.71 7.65
C ASP A 63 -11.93 -3.87 6.44
N VAL A 64 -12.50 -4.17 5.27
CA VAL A 64 -12.24 -3.44 4.03
C VAL A 64 -12.72 -1.98 4.10
N ASN A 65 -13.69 -1.67 4.97
CA ASN A 65 -14.16 -0.30 5.14
C ASN A 65 -13.09 0.63 5.72
N ASP A 66 -12.15 0.12 6.50
CA ASP A 66 -11.07 0.94 7.05
C ASP A 66 -10.08 1.36 5.97
N LEU A 67 -9.89 0.52 4.95
CA LEU A 67 -9.16 0.89 3.74
C LEU A 67 -9.86 2.01 2.96
N LEU A 68 -11.18 1.92 2.79
CA LEU A 68 -11.97 2.94 2.11
C LEU A 68 -11.89 4.29 2.85
N LYS A 69 -12.03 4.28 4.18
CA LYS A 69 -11.87 5.47 5.02
C LYS A 69 -10.48 6.08 4.93
N PHE A 70 -9.44 5.26 4.75
CA PHE A 70 -8.06 5.73 4.60
C PHE A 70 -7.82 6.38 3.24
N ILE A 71 -8.38 5.83 2.16
CA ILE A 71 -8.14 6.31 0.79
C ILE A 71 -9.12 7.43 0.37
N HIS A 72 -10.36 7.46 0.85
CA HIS A 72 -11.32 8.48 0.42
C HIS A 72 -10.94 9.95 0.68
N PRO A 73 -10.20 10.31 1.74
CA PRO A 73 -9.75 11.68 1.96
C PRO A 73 -8.70 12.19 0.97
N LEU A 74 -8.35 11.43 -0.07
CA LEU A 74 -7.35 11.84 -1.06
C LEU A 74 -7.71 13.16 -1.73
N HIS A 75 -6.78 14.09 -1.68
CA HIS A 75 -6.82 15.32 -2.44
C HIS A 75 -6.22 15.11 -3.82
N GLU A 76 -6.71 15.88 -4.80
CA GLU A 76 -6.15 15.89 -6.15
C GLU A 76 -4.64 16.16 -6.11
N GLY A 77 -3.88 15.38 -6.88
CA GLY A 77 -2.42 15.47 -6.91
C GLY A 77 -1.72 14.67 -5.82
N THR A 78 -2.40 13.72 -5.15
CA THR A 78 -1.76 12.78 -4.22
C THR A 78 -1.27 11.53 -4.95
N LEU A 79 0.01 11.16 -4.76
CA LEU A 79 0.55 9.88 -5.17
C LEU A 79 0.20 8.80 -4.15
N VAL A 80 -0.31 7.66 -4.65
CA VAL A 80 -0.73 6.52 -3.84
C VAL A 80 0.18 5.33 -4.14
N PHE A 81 1.08 4.98 -3.23
CA PHE A 81 1.93 3.80 -3.33
C PHE A 81 1.26 2.63 -2.63
N VAL A 82 1.13 1.48 -3.30
CA VAL A 82 0.54 0.26 -2.73
C VAL A 82 1.51 -0.90 -2.90
N ALA A 83 1.68 -1.70 -1.85
CA ALA A 83 2.43 -2.95 -1.88
C ALA A 83 1.69 -4.05 -1.10
N SER A 84 1.49 -5.21 -1.72
CA SER A 84 0.91 -6.37 -1.02
C SER A 84 1.92 -7.13 -0.17
N CYS A 85 1.43 -7.71 0.92
CA CYS A 85 2.11 -8.65 1.78
C CYS A 85 1.17 -9.83 2.10
N ASN A 86 1.59 -11.06 1.77
CA ASN A 86 0.82 -12.30 1.92
C ASN A 86 -0.45 -12.40 1.05
N ASP A 87 -1.58 -11.85 1.52
CA ASP A 87 -2.87 -11.93 0.85
C ASP A 87 -3.48 -10.53 0.68
N PRO A 88 -3.46 -9.98 -0.55
CA PRO A 88 -3.99 -8.65 -0.81
C PRO A 88 -5.48 -8.59 -1.14
N VAL A 89 -6.19 -9.71 -1.34
CA VAL A 89 -7.47 -9.65 -2.09
C VAL A 89 -8.66 -10.38 -1.45
N THR A 90 -8.49 -11.21 -0.42
CA THR A 90 -9.60 -11.99 0.15
C THR A 90 -10.78 -11.11 0.61
N LYS A 91 -10.55 -9.90 1.12
CA LYS A 91 -11.60 -8.97 1.54
C LYS A 91 -11.93 -7.86 0.53
N MET A 92 -11.27 -7.79 -0.63
CA MET A 92 -11.60 -6.78 -1.63
C MET A 92 -13.01 -6.96 -2.17
N ASN A 93 -13.82 -5.90 -2.11
CA ASN A 93 -15.15 -5.85 -2.72
C ASN A 93 -15.13 -5.04 -4.04
N GLU A 94 -16.28 -4.96 -4.72
CA GLU A 94 -16.40 -4.23 -5.99
C GLU A 94 -16.02 -2.75 -5.84
N GLU A 95 -16.41 -2.12 -4.74
CA GLU A 95 -16.09 -0.72 -4.45
C GLU A 95 -14.58 -0.49 -4.31
N THR A 96 -13.87 -1.37 -3.58
CA THR A 96 -12.41 -1.25 -3.42
C THR A 96 -11.69 -1.46 -4.75
N ARG A 97 -12.15 -2.41 -5.56
CA ARG A 97 -11.58 -2.68 -6.90
C ARG A 97 -11.80 -1.51 -7.84
N LYS A 98 -12.98 -0.89 -7.78
CA LYS A 98 -13.31 0.31 -8.53
C LYS A 98 -12.41 1.48 -8.11
N LEU A 99 -12.23 1.70 -6.81
CA LEU A 99 -11.34 2.73 -6.27
C LEU A 99 -9.90 2.61 -6.81
N PHE A 100 -9.30 1.42 -6.75
CA PHE A 100 -7.95 1.22 -7.31
C PHE A 100 -7.89 1.30 -8.84
N SER A 101 -9.00 1.02 -9.53
CA SER A 101 -9.11 1.23 -10.98
C SER A 101 -9.17 2.73 -11.33
N GLU A 102 -9.82 3.53 -10.51
CA GLU A 102 -9.95 4.99 -10.67
C GLU A 102 -8.63 5.73 -10.42
N LEU A 103 -7.78 5.24 -9.51
CA LEU A 103 -6.43 5.77 -9.24
C LEU A 103 -5.43 5.57 -10.40
N SER A 104 -5.89 5.27 -11.62
CA SER A 104 -5.08 5.06 -12.83
C SER A 104 -4.19 3.82 -12.82
N SER A 105 -4.54 2.79 -12.05
CA SER A 105 -3.90 1.49 -12.17
C SER A 105 -4.30 0.80 -13.48
N ARG A 106 -3.44 0.90 -14.49
CA ARG A 106 -3.56 0.14 -15.75
C ARG A 106 -3.63 -1.38 -15.53
N ASN A 107 -3.26 -1.87 -14.34
CA ASN A 107 -3.24 -3.28 -13.94
C ASN A 107 -4.18 -3.62 -12.75
N ALA A 108 -5.00 -2.70 -12.23
CA ALA A 108 -5.88 -2.99 -11.09
C ALA A 108 -7.03 -3.94 -11.42
N LYS A 109 -7.21 -4.31 -12.69
CA LYS A 109 -8.38 -5.10 -13.05
C LYS A 109 -8.40 -6.45 -12.35
N GLU A 110 -7.31 -7.18 -12.20
CA GLU A 110 -7.36 -8.47 -11.47
C GLU A 110 -6.03 -8.88 -10.83
N PRO A 111 -5.62 -8.30 -9.68
CA PRO A 111 -4.75 -9.05 -8.77
C PRO A 111 -5.52 -10.27 -8.25
N ALA A 112 -4.94 -11.46 -8.41
CA ALA A 112 -5.49 -12.73 -7.94
C ALA A 112 -4.94 -13.08 -6.54
N PHE A 113 -5.56 -14.07 -5.90
CA PHE A 113 -5.13 -14.58 -4.59
C PHE A 113 -3.65 -15.01 -4.64
N HIS A 114 -2.84 -14.51 -3.71
CA HIS A 114 -1.36 -14.66 -3.63
C HIS A 114 -0.50 -13.93 -4.67
N ASP A 115 -1.07 -13.04 -5.48
CA ASP A 115 -0.24 -12.18 -6.33
C ASP A 115 0.52 -11.13 -5.51
N ASN A 116 1.81 -11.00 -5.81
CA ASN A 116 2.58 -9.83 -5.39
C ASN A 116 2.13 -8.65 -6.24
N TRP A 117 1.57 -7.64 -5.60
CA TRP A 117 1.00 -6.48 -6.25
C TRP A 117 1.67 -5.22 -5.74
N VAL A 118 2.18 -4.44 -6.68
CA VAL A 118 2.84 -3.17 -6.44
C VAL A 118 2.29 -2.17 -7.44
N PHE A 119 1.93 -0.98 -6.98
CA PHE A 119 1.30 0.03 -7.82
C PHE A 119 1.58 1.45 -7.31
N VAL A 120 1.70 2.40 -8.23
CA VAL A 120 1.67 3.85 -7.94
C VAL A 120 0.51 4.47 -8.71
N GLY A 121 -0.42 5.07 -7.99
CA GLY A 121 -1.56 5.80 -8.52
C GLY A 121 -1.46 7.30 -8.35
N VAL A 122 -2.35 8.01 -9.05
CA VAL A 122 -2.58 9.45 -8.99
C VAL A 122 -4.06 9.75 -8.80
#